data_AF-A0A9N9BMH2-F1
#
_entry.id   AF-A0A9N9BMH2-F1
#
_cell.length_a   1.000
_cell.length_b   1.000
_cell.length_c   1.000
_cell.angle_alpha   90.00
_cell.angle_beta   90.00
_cell.angle_gamma   90.00
#
_symmetry.space_group_name_H-M   'P 1'
#
loop_
_entity.id
_entity.type
_entity.pdbx_description
1 polymer ?
#
loop_
_entity_poly.entity_id
_entity_poly.type
_entity_poly.pdbx_seq_one_letter_code
_entity_poly.pdbx_strand_id
1 'polypeptide(L)'
;MECQRLQEFVNFEHLLYGIDLNNISTPALNDPFEISKRFNNGIKFINARNILYLNVLCEAKKLNVSNSYAIRRVTEMLWSRATFEEKGRWCDLAKQVSNYIKSESMFPPKILRVRKFDDN
;
A
#
# COMPACT_ATOMS: atom_id res chain seq x y z
N MET A 1 18.57 -26.25 -1.32
CA MET A 1 18.51 -25.00 -0.53
C MET A 1 19.15 -23.80 -1.23
N GLU A 2 20.18 -23.97 -2.06
CA GLU A 2 20.81 -22.86 -2.81
C GLU A 2 19.89 -22.18 -3.84
N CYS A 3 19.10 -22.96 -4.59
CA CYS A 3 18.21 -22.39 -5.63
C CYS A 3 17.14 -21.45 -5.07
N GLN A 4 16.60 -21.74 -3.87
CA GLN A 4 15.62 -20.86 -3.21
C GLN A 4 16.24 -19.52 -2.79
N ARG A 5 17.45 -19.54 -2.22
CA ARG A 5 18.18 -18.32 -1.82
C ARG A 5 18.56 -17.45 -3.02
N LEU A 6 18.99 -18.07 -4.12
CA LEU A 6 19.26 -17.36 -5.37
C LEU A 6 17.99 -16.72 -5.94
N GLN A 7 16.86 -17.43 -5.89
CA GLN A 7 15.58 -16.91 -6.36
C GLN A 7 15.05 -15.77 -5.47
N GLU A 8 15.26 -15.84 -4.15
CA GLU A 8 14.99 -14.74 -3.22
C GLU A 8 15.84 -13.51 -3.51
N PHE A 9 17.13 -13.69 -3.79
CA PHE A 9 18.06 -12.62 -4.12
C PHE A 9 17.71 -11.92 -5.45
N VAL A 10 17.42 -12.70 -6.50
CA VAL A 10 17.01 -12.16 -7.81
C VAL A 10 15.68 -11.39 -7.70
N ASN A 11 14.71 -11.91 -6.95
CA ASN A 11 13.44 -11.21 -6.71
C ASN A 11 13.63 -9.91 -5.93
N PHE A 12 14.59 -9.87 -4.99
CA PHE A 12 14.92 -8.68 -4.22
C PHE A 12 15.57 -7.60 -5.08
N GLU A 13 16.63 -7.93 -5.82
CA GLU A 13 17.32 -6.98 -6.71
C GLU A 13 16.36 -6.47 -7.79
N HIS A 14 15.59 -7.35 -8.43
CA HIS A 14 14.62 -6.97 -9.46
C HIS A 14 13.55 -6.02 -8.91
N LEU A 15 13.04 -6.26 -7.70
CA LEU A 15 12.08 -5.36 -7.07
C LEU A 15 12.73 -4.04 -6.67
N LEU A 16 13.97 -4.07 -6.16
CA LEU A 16 14.69 -2.87 -5.71
C LEU A 16 15.09 -1.96 -6.87
N TYR A 17 15.51 -2.52 -8.02
CA TYR A 17 15.81 -1.73 -9.23
C TYR A 17 14.56 -1.32 -9.99
N GLY A 18 13.51 -2.15 -9.98
CA GLY A 18 12.25 -1.87 -10.67
C GLY A 18 11.41 -0.80 -9.97
N ILE A 19 11.53 -0.66 -8.65
CA ILE A 19 11.04 0.49 -7.93
C ILE A 19 12.06 1.61 -8.13
N ASP A 20 11.73 2.58 -8.98
CA ASP A 20 12.56 3.77 -9.17
C ASP A 20 12.81 4.44 -7.82
N LEU A 21 14.02 4.22 -7.29
CA LEU A 21 14.45 4.73 -5.98
C LEU A 21 14.44 6.25 -5.93
N ASN A 22 14.44 6.93 -7.09
CA ASN A 22 14.31 8.38 -7.16
C ASN A 22 12.84 8.84 -7.06
N ASN A 23 11.88 7.91 -7.16
CA ASN A 23 10.45 8.18 -7.19
C ASN A 23 9.68 7.56 -6.02
N ILE A 24 10.37 7.17 -4.94
CA ILE A 24 9.77 6.86 -3.61
C ILE A 24 8.89 8.04 -3.15
N SER A 25 9.17 9.23 -3.66
CA SER A 25 8.43 10.48 -3.48
C SER A 25 7.00 10.47 -4.03
N THR A 26 6.70 9.62 -5.03
CA THR A 26 5.41 9.63 -5.72
C THR A 26 4.71 8.29 -5.49
N PRO A 27 3.75 8.24 -4.56
CA PRO A 27 3.04 7.00 -4.31
C PRO A 27 2.32 6.52 -5.59
N ALA A 28 2.64 5.32 -6.07
CA ALA A 28 1.82 4.62 -7.07
C ALA A 28 0.33 4.50 -6.67
N LEU A 29 0.05 4.53 -5.37
CA LEU A 29 -1.28 4.69 -4.78
C LEU A 29 -1.36 6.06 -4.10
N ASN A 30 -1.96 7.04 -4.76
CA ASN A 30 -2.21 8.38 -4.20
C ASN A 30 -3.66 8.58 -3.75
N ASP A 31 -4.58 7.72 -4.21
CA ASP A 31 -6.00 7.84 -3.89
C ASP A 31 -6.31 7.21 -2.52
N PRO A 32 -6.74 8.00 -1.51
CA PRO A 32 -7.08 7.49 -0.19
C PRO A 32 -8.17 6.41 -0.20
N PHE A 33 -9.09 6.42 -1.18
CA PHE A 33 -10.16 5.44 -1.33
C PHE A 33 -9.63 4.07 -1.77
N GLU A 34 -8.80 4.02 -2.80
CA GLU A 34 -8.21 2.76 -3.27
C GLU A 34 -7.25 2.17 -2.24
N ILE A 35 -6.61 3.02 -1.45
CA ILE A 35 -5.80 2.59 -0.31
C ILE A 35 -6.69 2.02 0.80
N SER A 36 -7.78 2.69 1.18
CA SER A 36 -8.66 2.26 2.28
C SER A 36 -9.28 0.87 2.05
N LYS A 37 -9.70 0.57 0.81
CA LYS A 37 -10.18 -0.77 0.42
C LYS A 37 -9.18 -1.88 0.73
N ARG A 38 -7.88 -1.59 0.64
CA ARG A 38 -6.81 -2.57 0.92
C ARG A 38 -6.58 -2.78 2.41
N PHE A 39 -6.85 -1.78 3.25
CA PHE A 39 -6.80 -1.92 4.71
C PHE A 39 -8.01 -2.68 5.28
N ASN A 40 -9.20 -2.54 4.66
CA ASN A 40 -10.42 -3.25 5.06
C ASN A 40 -10.33 -4.79 4.98
N ASN A 41 -9.31 -5.34 4.31
CA ASN A 41 -9.08 -6.79 4.18
C ASN A 41 -8.02 -7.36 5.15
N GLY A 42 -7.69 -6.68 6.26
CA GLY A 42 -6.94 -7.28 7.37
C GLY A 42 -5.76 -6.50 7.96
N ILE A 43 -5.49 -5.26 7.51
CA ILE A 43 -4.44 -4.43 8.12
C ILE A 43 -5.05 -3.57 9.23
N LYS A 44 -4.80 -3.94 10.49
CA LYS A 44 -5.41 -3.33 11.68
C LYS A 44 -4.99 -1.88 11.98
N PHE A 45 -3.89 -1.40 11.39
CA PHE A 45 -3.34 -0.08 11.68
C PHE A 45 -2.86 0.64 10.42
N ILE A 46 -3.39 1.83 10.20
CA ILE A 46 -2.95 2.74 9.14
C ILE A 46 -1.79 3.56 9.70
N ASN A 47 -0.59 3.35 9.16
CA ASN A 47 0.58 4.16 9.46
C ASN A 47 1.42 4.35 8.19
N ALA A 48 2.28 5.37 8.19
CA ALA A 48 3.11 5.74 7.04
C ALA A 48 3.88 4.55 6.44
N ARG A 49 4.44 3.69 7.29
CA ARG A 49 5.21 2.51 6.87
C ARG A 49 4.33 1.46 6.19
N ASN A 50 3.10 1.26 6.65
CA ASN A 50 2.14 0.34 6.04
C ASN A 50 1.61 0.88 4.70
N ILE A 51 1.49 2.21 4.56
CA ILE A 51 1.17 2.83 3.28
C ILE A 51 2.31 2.60 2.28
N LEU A 52 3.56 2.80 2.69
CA LEU A 52 4.74 2.48 1.88
C LEU A 52 4.77 0.99 1.51
N TYR A 53 4.48 0.09 2.45
CA TYR A 53 4.41 -1.35 2.18
C TYR A 53 3.39 -1.70 1.09
N LEU A 54 2.19 -1.11 1.14
CA LEU A 54 1.17 -1.31 0.11
C LEU A 54 1.61 -0.79 -1.25
N ASN A 55 2.38 0.29 -1.26
CA ASN A 55 2.96 0.84 -2.47
C ASN A 55 3.97 -0.14 -3.10
N VAL A 56 4.93 -0.63 -2.31
CA VAL A 56 5.90 -1.65 -2.72
C VAL A 56 5.19 -2.92 -3.19
N LEU A 57 4.11 -3.32 -2.52
CA LEU A 57 3.29 -4.47 -2.93
C LEU A 57 2.62 -4.25 -4.30
N CYS A 58 2.18 -3.04 -4.62
CA CYS A 58 1.62 -2.71 -5.93
C CYS A 58 2.68 -2.79 -7.03
N GLU A 59 3.86 -2.21 -6.79
CA GLU A 59 4.96 -2.28 -7.77
C GLU A 59 5.47 -3.72 -7.94
N ALA A 60 5.56 -4.48 -6.85
CA ALA A 60 5.91 -5.90 -6.91
C ALA A 60 4.92 -6.69 -7.79
N LYS A 61 3.62 -6.41 -7.69
CA LYS A 61 2.61 -7.03 -8.58
C LYS A 61 2.83 -6.67 -10.05
N LYS A 62 3.15 -5.41 -10.37
CA LYS A 62 3.44 -4.99 -11.75
C LYS A 62 4.68 -5.71 -12.32
N LEU A 63 5.66 -5.96 -11.47
CA LEU A 63 6.91 -6.66 -11.81
C LEU A 63 6.80 -8.20 -11.72
N ASN A 64 5.61 -8.74 -11.47
CA ASN A 64 5.38 -10.18 -11.22
C ASN A 64 6.23 -10.76 -10.07
N VAL A 65 6.61 -9.93 -9.10
CA VAL A 65 7.29 -10.34 -7.87
C VAL A 65 6.24 -10.59 -6.78
N SER A 66 6.07 -11.86 -6.40
CA SER A 66 5.13 -12.28 -5.34
C SER A 66 5.81 -12.64 -4.02
N ASN A 67 7.14 -12.54 -3.95
CA ASN A 67 7.90 -12.92 -2.77
C ASN A 67 7.70 -11.92 -1.62
N SER A 68 6.97 -12.34 -0.58
CA SER A 68 6.64 -11.50 0.58
C SER A 68 7.86 -11.08 1.39
N TYR A 69 8.91 -11.91 1.45
CA TYR A 69 10.18 -11.56 2.10
C TYR A 69 10.89 -10.44 1.34
N ALA A 70 10.99 -10.53 0.02
CA ALA A 70 11.57 -9.49 -0.82
C ALA A 70 10.83 -8.15 -0.67
N ILE A 71 9.49 -8.18 -0.73
CA ILE A 71 8.63 -6.99 -0.54
C ILE A 71 8.88 -6.34 0.82
N ARG A 72 8.93 -7.13 1.90
CA ARG A 72 9.21 -6.62 3.24
C ARG A 72 10.60 -6.01 3.34
N ARG A 73 11.64 -6.68 2.81
CA ARG A 73 13.03 -6.21 2.85
C ARG A 73 13.22 -4.92 2.07
N VAL A 74 12.63 -4.82 0.88
CA VAL A 74 12.64 -3.58 0.10
C VAL A 74 11.94 -2.47 0.87
N THR A 75 10.74 -2.72 1.43
CA THR A 75 10.03 -1.74 2.26
C THR A 75 10.89 -1.23 3.44
N GLU A 76 11.59 -2.13 4.13
CA GLU A 76 12.50 -1.80 5.22
C GLU A 76 13.66 -0.90 4.77
N MET A 77 14.28 -1.21 3.63
CA MET A 77 15.37 -0.42 3.07
C MET A 77 14.92 0.95 2.56
N LEU A 78 13.76 1.04 1.90
CA LEU A 78 13.20 2.31 1.47
C LEU A 78 12.87 3.20 2.67
N TRP A 79 12.27 2.62 3.73
CA TRP A 79 11.93 3.36 4.94
C TRP A 79 13.17 3.87 5.69
N SER A 80 14.25 3.08 5.75
CA SER A 80 15.48 3.49 6.43
C SER A 80 16.21 4.60 5.68
N ARG A 81 16.19 4.58 4.34
CA ARG A 81 16.81 5.59 3.48
C ARG A 81 15.97 6.85 3.27
N ALA A 82 14.66 6.76 3.45
CA ALA A 82 13.76 7.89 3.27
C ALA A 82 14.11 9.07 4.19
N THR A 83 14.17 10.26 3.60
CA THR A 83 14.31 11.55 4.27
C THR A 83 13.13 11.85 5.18
N PHE A 84 13.29 12.87 6.03
CA PHE A 84 12.19 13.34 6.88
C PHE A 84 10.99 13.84 6.05
N GLU A 85 11.24 14.55 4.94
CA GLU A 85 10.20 15.07 4.04
C GLU A 85 9.43 13.95 3.33
N GLU A 86 10.13 12.92 2.84
CA GLU A 86 9.50 11.74 2.25
C GLU A 86 8.63 11.01 3.27
N LYS A 87 9.15 10.79 4.49
CA LYS A 87 8.36 10.22 5.60
C LYS A 87 7.15 11.08 5.93
N GLY A 88 7.28 12.41 5.87
CA GLY A 88 6.20 13.37 6.05
C GLY A 88 5.06 13.15 5.06
N ARG A 89 5.36 13.00 3.77
CA ARG A 89 4.35 12.70 2.73
C ARG A 89 3.60 11.39 3.01
N TRP A 90 4.31 10.34 3.41
CA TRP A 90 3.67 9.07 3.80
C TRP A 90 2.80 9.19 5.06
N CYS A 91 3.23 10.00 6.03
CA CYS A 91 2.44 10.33 7.21
C CYS A 91 1.16 11.09 6.86
N ASP A 92 1.24 12.07 5.97
CA ASP A 92 0.07 12.84 5.55
C ASP A 92 -0.90 12.00 4.74
N LEU A 93 -0.42 11.12 3.86
CA LEU A 93 -1.25 10.15 3.17
C LEU A 93 -1.91 9.17 4.15
N ALA A 94 -1.17 8.69 5.17
CA ALA A 94 -1.74 7.85 6.22
C ALA A 94 -2.85 8.58 7.01
N LYS A 95 -2.68 9.87 7.30
CA LYS A 95 -3.73 10.69 7.94
C LYS A 95 -4.95 10.84 7.02
N GLN A 96 -4.75 11.12 5.73
CA GLN A 96 -5.86 11.24 4.77
C GLN A 96 -6.66 9.94 4.68
N VAL A 97 -5.99 8.79 4.55
CA VAL A 97 -6.62 7.47 4.54
C VAL A 97 -7.35 7.18 5.86
N SER A 98 -6.74 7.55 6.99
CA SER A 98 -7.36 7.40 8.31
C SER A 98 -8.63 8.26 8.44
N ASN A 99 -8.58 9.51 7.99
CA ASN A 99 -9.72 10.42 7.98
C ASN A 99 -10.82 9.91 7.04
N TYR A 100 -10.46 9.40 5.87
CA TYR A 100 -11.39 8.80 4.93
C TYR A 100 -12.14 7.61 5.55
N ILE A 101 -11.41 6.64 6.11
CA ILE A 101 -12.02 5.48 6.79
C ILE A 101 -12.89 5.92 7.96
N LYS A 102 -12.47 6.92 8.75
CA LYS A 102 -13.30 7.49 9.82
C LYS A 102 -14.58 8.09 9.26
N SER A 103 -14.50 8.92 8.22
CA SER A 103 -15.68 9.53 7.59
C SER A 103 -16.61 8.50 6.96
N GLU A 104 -16.09 7.44 6.33
CA GLU A 104 -16.90 6.34 5.83
C GLU A 104 -17.49 5.51 6.95
N SER A 105 -16.77 5.24 8.04
CA SER A 105 -17.32 4.54 9.22
C SER A 105 -18.35 5.36 10.00
N MET A 106 -18.35 6.68 9.81
CA MET A 106 -19.35 7.61 10.34
C MET A 106 -20.66 7.54 9.55
N PHE A 107 -20.62 6.98 8.34
CA PHE A 107 -21.79 6.38 7.72
C PHE A 107 -21.81 4.88 8.10
N PRO A 108 -22.76 4.40 8.92
CA PRO A 108 -22.94 2.95 8.99
C PRO A 108 -23.14 2.42 7.56
N PRO A 109 -22.85 1.14 7.26
CA PRO A 109 -23.34 0.52 6.06
C PRO A 109 -24.87 0.45 6.17
N LYS A 110 -25.55 1.59 6.02
CA LYS A 110 -26.94 1.65 5.61
C LYS A 110 -26.89 1.13 4.19
N ILE A 111 -27.05 -0.19 4.09
CA ILE A 111 -28.16 -0.73 3.34
C ILE A 111 -28.45 0.17 2.12
N LEU A 112 -27.63 0.04 1.08
CA LEU A 112 -28.14 0.22 -0.27
C LEU A 112 -29.00 -1.02 -0.61
N ARG A 113 -29.97 -1.37 0.25
CA ARG A 113 -31.25 -1.81 -0.29
C ARG A 113 -31.86 -0.53 -0.82
N VAL A 114 -31.67 -0.32 -2.11
CA VAL A 114 -32.63 0.44 -2.90
C VAL A 114 -33.98 -0.28 -2.69
N ARG A 115 -34.76 0.16 -1.70
CA ARG A 115 -36.20 -0.13 -1.67
C ARG A 115 -36.86 0.95 -2.52
N LYS A 116 -37.23 0.51 -3.73
CA LYS A 116 -38.37 0.89 -4.56
C LYS A 116 -38.57 2.37 -4.87
N PHE A 117 -38.58 2.67 -6.17
CA PHE A 117 -39.69 3.44 -6.73
C PHE A 117 -40.60 2.45 -7.47
N ASP A 118 -41.88 2.50 -7.12
CA ASP A 118 -42.97 1.69 -7.64
C ASP A 118 -43.34 2.07 -9.09
N ASP A 119 -43.99 1.09 -9.74
CA ASP A 119 -45.02 1.17 -10.80
C ASP A 119 -44.81 2.07 -12.02
N ASN A 120 -44.52 1.40 -13.16
CA ASN A 120 -45.33 1.51 -14.38
C ASN A 120 -45.17 0.24 -15.24
#